data_AF-A0A970XT63-F1
#
_entry.id   AF-A0A970XT63-F1
#
_cell.length_a   1.000
_cell.length_b   1.000
_cell.length_c   1.000
_cell.angle_alpha   90.00
_cell.angle_beta   90.00
_cell.angle_gamma   90.00
#
_symmetry.space_group_name_H-M   'P 1'
#
loop_
_entity.id
_entity.type
_entity.pdbx_description
1 polymer ?
#
loop_
_entity_poly.entity_id
_entity_poly.type
_entity_poly.pdbx_seq_one_letter_code
_entity_poly.pdbx_strand_id
1 'polypeptide(L)'
;MEERVWQKHYDPQVPISFTYPKIPLKELFRRNVMDYPDKPYVIINDIQLSYGTVNMMVNGLANYLLSIGVKKGDRVVLMMPNIPQYVVGFHACLAIGAILVPTNFQYTR
;
A
#
# COMPACT_ATOMS: atom_id res chain seq x y z
N MET A 1 2.01 -4.84 -26.71
CA MET A 1 1.39 -3.81 -25.85
C MET A 1 1.03 -2.67 -26.79
N GLU A 2 -0.23 -2.31 -26.92
CA GLU A 2 -0.66 -1.27 -27.88
C GLU A 2 -0.06 0.10 -27.53
N GLU A 3 0.34 0.84 -28.56
CA GLU A 3 0.84 2.21 -28.44
C GLU A 3 -0.29 3.11 -27.93
N ARG A 4 -0.07 3.74 -26.77
CA ARG A 4 -1.07 4.58 -26.12
C ARG A 4 -0.91 6.03 -26.57
N VAL A 5 -2.03 6.71 -26.85
CA VAL A 5 -2.03 8.09 -27.37
C VAL A 5 -1.23 9.07 -26.49
N TRP A 6 -1.23 8.88 -25.18
CA TRP A 6 -0.46 9.72 -24.24
C TRP A 6 1.06 9.52 -24.31
N GLN A 7 1.55 8.37 -24.79
CA GLN A 7 3.00 8.11 -24.91
C GLN A 7 3.68 9.05 -25.90
N LYS A 8 2.93 9.61 -26.85
CA LYS A 8 3.41 10.61 -27.82
C LYS A 8 3.74 11.96 -27.19
N HIS A 9 3.24 12.21 -25.98
CA HIS A 9 3.45 13.46 -25.24
C HIS A 9 4.51 13.31 -24.15
N TYR A 10 5.15 12.15 -24.04
CA TYR A 10 6.23 11.96 -23.09
C TYR A 10 7.50 12.63 -23.62
N ASP A 11 8.27 13.24 -22.72
CA ASP A 11 9.58 13.75 -23.10
C ASP A 11 10.46 12.60 -23.61
N PRO A 12 11.37 12.84 -24.59
CA PRO A 12 12.20 11.79 -25.17
C PRO A 12 13.04 10.99 -24.17
N GLN A 13 13.33 11.59 -23.01
CA GLN A 13 14.13 10.99 -21.93
C GLN A 13 13.30 10.10 -20.99
N VAL A 14 11.96 10.18 -21.05
CA VAL A 14 11.08 9.43 -20.17
C VAL A 14 10.79 8.07 -20.79
N PRO A 15 11.29 6.97 -20.22
CA PRO A 15 11.01 5.65 -20.76
C PRO A 15 9.51 5.33 -20.59
N ILE A 16 8.92 4.77 -21.64
CA ILE A 16 7.50 4.35 -21.65
C ILE A 16 7.26 3.21 -20.65
N SER A 17 8.29 2.39 -20.39
CA SER A 17 8.24 1.29 -19.43
C SER A 17 9.61 1.08 -18.81
N PHE A 18 9.61 0.65 -17.55
CA PHE A 18 10.80 0.15 -16.86
C PHE A 18 10.77 -1.38 -16.79
N THR A 19 11.92 -1.97 -16.47
CA THR A 19 11.97 -3.36 -16.02
C THR A 19 11.50 -3.40 -14.57
N TYR A 20 10.24 -3.77 -14.38
CA TYR A 20 9.67 -3.92 -13.04
C TYR A 20 10.07 -5.26 -12.42
N PRO A 21 10.37 -5.29 -11.11
CA PRO A 21 10.65 -6.54 -10.42
C PRO A 21 9.39 -7.41 -10.39
N LYS A 22 9.55 -8.72 -10.67
CA LYS A 22 8.44 -9.70 -10.67
C LYS A 22 8.09 -10.19 -9.27
N ILE A 23 7.95 -9.26 -8.32
CA ILE A 23 7.56 -9.58 -6.94
C ILE A 23 6.33 -8.76 -6.54
N PRO A 24 5.43 -9.32 -5.71
CA PRO A 24 4.29 -8.57 -5.20
C PRO A 24 4.75 -7.37 -4.35
N LEU A 25 4.00 -6.27 -4.38
CA LEU A 25 4.30 -5.08 -3.58
C LEU A 25 4.41 -5.38 -2.07
N LYS A 26 3.58 -6.31 -1.55
CA LYS A 26 3.66 -6.75 -0.15
C LYS A 26 5.01 -7.38 0.21
N GLU A 27 5.70 -7.99 -0.75
CA GLU A 27 7.01 -8.60 -0.53
C GLU A 27 8.10 -7.55 -0.42
N LEU A 28 8.00 -6.44 -1.16
CA LEU A 28 8.89 -5.29 -1.00
C LEU A 28 8.80 -4.71 0.42
N PHE A 29 7.58 -4.55 0.94
CA PHE A 29 7.37 -4.12 2.32
C PHE A 29 7.94 -5.14 3.32
N ARG A 30 7.62 -6.43 3.14
CA ARG A 30 8.10 -7.50 4.03
C ARG A 30 9.63 -7.56 4.10
N ARG A 31 10.33 -7.41 2.98
CA ARG A 31 11.80 -7.36 2.95
C ARG A 31 12.35 -6.21 3.76
N ASN A 32 11.83 -4.99 3.55
CA ASN A 32 12.27 -3.82 4.31
C ASN A 32 12.00 -3.95 5.82
N VAL A 33 10.89 -4.59 6.21
CA VAL A 33 10.60 -4.88 7.62
C VAL A 33 11.64 -5.82 8.23
N MET A 34 12.08 -6.84 7.49
CA MET A 34 13.10 -7.78 7.95
C MET A 34 14.49 -7.14 8.01
N ASP A 35 14.85 -6.37 6.99
CA ASP A 35 16.19 -5.80 6.86
C ASP A 35 16.38 -4.57 7.75
N TYR A 36 15.31 -3.80 7.99
CA TYR A 36 15.36 -2.51 8.67
C TYR A 36 14.20 -2.26 9.64
N PRO A 37 13.95 -3.14 10.63
CA PRO A 37 12.79 -3.05 11.51
C PRO A 37 12.72 -1.73 12.31
N ASP A 38 13.86 -1.21 12.73
CA ASP A 38 13.91 -0.01 13.58
C ASP A 38 13.95 1.31 12.78
N LYS A 39 14.09 1.24 11.45
CA LYS A 39 14.12 2.46 10.63
C LYS A 39 12.75 3.14 10.60
N PRO A 40 12.71 4.48 10.59
CA PRO A 40 11.46 5.23 10.43
C PRO A 40 10.80 4.88 9.09
N TYR A 41 9.49 4.63 9.12
CA TYR A 41 8.70 4.32 7.92
C TYR A 41 7.57 5.32 7.68
N VAL A 42 6.78 5.62 8.72
CA VAL A 42 5.71 6.61 8.64
C VAL A 42 6.08 7.78 9.54
N ILE A 43 6.15 8.97 8.96
CA ILE A 43 6.43 10.23 9.67
C ILE A 43 5.30 11.20 9.34
N ILE A 44 4.50 11.55 10.34
CA ILE A 44 3.39 12.51 10.22
C ILE A 44 3.41 13.41 11.46
N ASN A 45 3.77 14.67 11.28
CA ASN A 45 4.01 15.62 12.37
C ASN A 45 5.01 15.04 13.38
N ASP A 46 4.65 15.00 14.66
CA ASP A 46 5.48 14.45 15.75
C ASP A 46 5.38 12.91 15.87
N ILE A 47 4.57 12.26 15.02
CA ILE A 47 4.41 10.81 15.03
C ILE A 47 5.45 10.19 14.08
N GLN A 48 6.29 9.34 14.63
CA GLN A 48 7.25 8.53 13.88
C GLN A 48 7.05 7.05 14.23
N LEU A 49 6.66 6.26 13.23
CA LEU A 49 6.52 4.80 13.37
C LEU A 49 7.62 4.10 12.58
N SER A 50 8.27 3.11 13.19
CA SER A 50 9.26 2.27 12.52
C SER A 50 8.58 1.23 11.61
N TYR A 51 9.36 0.63 10.71
CA TYR A 51 8.90 -0.51 9.91
C TYR A 51 8.33 -1.64 10.78
N GLY A 52 9.00 -1.98 11.88
CA GLY A 52 8.58 -3.02 12.81
C GLY A 52 7.24 -2.70 13.48
N THR A 53 7.06 -1.46 13.95
CA THR A 53 5.79 -1.01 14.55
C THR A 53 4.65 -1.07 13.54
N VAL A 54 4.87 -0.55 12.33
CA VAL A 54 3.84 -0.59 11.28
C VAL A 54 3.51 -2.03 10.89
N ASN A 55 4.50 -2.92 10.76
CA ASN A 55 4.28 -4.33 10.47
C ASN A 55 3.44 -5.03 11.54
N MET A 56 3.69 -4.76 12.82
CA MET A 56 2.87 -5.29 13.91
C MET A 56 1.40 -4.85 13.77
N MET A 57 1.16 -3.56 13.51
CA MET A 57 -0.19 -3.03 13.29
C MET A 57 -0.85 -3.62 12.05
N VAL A 58 -0.09 -3.78 10.96
CA VAL A 58 -0.54 -4.38 9.70
C VAL A 58 -0.98 -5.82 9.93
N ASN A 59 -0.20 -6.62 10.65
CA ASN A 59 -0.55 -8.00 10.95
C ASN A 59 -1.81 -8.09 11.83
N GLY A 60 -1.95 -7.21 12.82
CA GLY A 60 -3.16 -7.13 13.64
C GLY A 60 -4.41 -6.86 12.80
N LEU A 61 -4.36 -5.84 11.94
CA LEU A 61 -5.49 -5.49 11.07
C LEU A 61 -5.75 -6.56 10.01
N ALA A 62 -4.71 -7.14 9.40
CA ALA A 62 -4.84 -8.21 8.41
C ALA A 62 -5.55 -9.44 9.01
N ASN A 63 -5.17 -9.85 10.22
CA ASN A 63 -5.83 -10.95 10.92
C ASN A 63 -7.30 -10.63 11.23
N TYR A 64 -7.59 -9.39 11.63
CA TYR A 64 -8.96 -8.95 11.85
C TYR A 64 -9.79 -9.00 10.55
N LEU A 65 -9.27 -8.49 9.43
CA LEU A 65 -9.94 -8.53 8.13
C LEU A 65 -10.24 -9.97 7.69
N LEU A 66 -9.30 -10.89 7.88
CA LEU A 66 -9.54 -12.32 7.65
C LEU A 66 -10.65 -12.87 8.56
N SER A 67 -10.67 -12.47 9.84
CA SER A 67 -11.65 -12.95 10.82
C SER A 67 -13.09 -12.52 10.49
N ILE A 68 -13.27 -11.35 9.86
CA ILE A 68 -14.58 -10.88 9.39
C ILE A 68 -14.93 -11.38 7.98
N GLY A 69 -14.11 -12.27 7.42
CA GLY A 69 -14.41 -13.00 6.18
C GLY A 69 -13.87 -12.39 4.89
N VAL A 70 -12.99 -11.37 4.95
CA VAL A 70 -12.34 -10.83 3.75
C VAL A 70 -11.42 -11.87 3.15
N LYS A 71 -11.53 -12.10 1.84
CA LYS A 71 -10.75 -13.08 1.10
C LYS A 71 -9.85 -12.41 0.07
N LYS A 72 -8.87 -13.17 -0.41
CA LYS A 72 -8.04 -12.78 -1.54
C LYS A 72 -8.92 -12.43 -2.74
N GLY A 73 -8.68 -11.27 -3.34
CA GLY A 73 -9.45 -10.75 -4.48
C GLY A 73 -10.65 -9.89 -4.09
N ASP A 74 -11.08 -9.90 -2.83
CA ASP A 74 -12.14 -8.99 -2.37
C ASP A 74 -11.66 -7.55 -2.40
N ARG A 75 -12.58 -6.62 -2.67
CA ARG A 75 -12.30 -5.19 -2.70
C ARG A 75 -12.59 -4.58 -1.34
N VAL A 76 -11.62 -3.87 -0.78
CA VAL A 76 -11.74 -3.20 0.52
C VAL A 76 -11.57 -1.71 0.31
N VAL A 77 -12.61 -0.94 0.62
CA VAL A 77 -12.57 0.52 0.57
C VAL A 77 -11.89 1.05 1.82
N LEU A 78 -10.86 1.88 1.63
CA LEU A 78 -10.32 2.71 2.71
C LEU A 78 -10.80 4.15 2.51
N MET A 79 -11.69 4.57 3.41
CA MET A 79 -12.24 5.92 3.46
C MET A 79 -11.79 6.58 4.75
N MET A 80 -10.59 7.14 4.74
CA MET A 80 -9.93 7.73 5.91
C MET A 80 -9.09 8.95 5.48
N PRO A 81 -8.79 9.88 6.40
CA PRO A 81 -7.82 10.94 6.15
C PRO A 81 -6.38 10.40 6.03
N ASN A 82 -5.44 11.28 5.67
CA ASN A 82 -4.01 10.99 5.61
C ASN A 82 -3.39 10.89 7.02
N ILE A 83 -3.73 9.83 7.73
CA ILE A 83 -3.23 9.49 9.07
C ILE A 83 -2.42 8.19 9.04
N PRO A 84 -1.58 7.88 10.04
CA PRO A 84 -0.72 6.68 10.03
C PRO A 84 -1.49 5.37 9.79
N GLN A 85 -2.73 5.29 10.28
CA GLN A 85 -3.63 4.14 10.13
C GLN A 85 -4.00 3.86 8.67
N TYR A 86 -3.96 4.87 7.79
CA TYR A 86 -4.17 4.66 6.36
C TYR A 86 -3.09 3.76 5.76
N VAL A 87 -1.82 4.00 6.13
CA VAL A 87 -0.68 3.17 5.68
C VAL A 87 -0.80 1.74 6.21
N VAL A 88 -1.27 1.59 7.45
CA VAL A 88 -1.56 0.28 8.04
C VAL A 88 -2.66 -0.44 7.27
N GLY A 89 -3.78 0.24 7.00
CA GLY A 89 -4.89 -0.32 6.21
C GLY A 89 -4.47 -0.72 4.81
N PHE A 90 -3.64 0.10 4.16
CA PHE A 90 -3.10 -0.17 2.83
C PHE A 90 -2.35 -1.49 2.81
N HIS A 91 -1.36 -1.67 3.70
CA HIS A 91 -0.55 -2.88 3.75
C HIS A 91 -1.32 -4.09 4.26
N ALA A 92 -2.29 -3.91 5.17
CA ALA A 92 -3.13 -5.00 5.64
C ALA A 92 -3.95 -5.63 4.51
N CYS A 93 -4.54 -4.80 3.63
CA CYS A 93 -5.25 -5.29 2.45
C CYS A 93 -4.31 -6.05 1.51
N LEU A 94 -3.12 -5.50 1.23
CA LEU A 94 -2.14 -6.16 0.37
C LEU A 94 -1.63 -7.48 0.97
N ALA A 95 -1.40 -7.52 2.29
CA ALA A 95 -0.91 -8.70 2.99
C ALA A 95 -1.80 -9.93 2.74
N ILE A 96 -3.12 -9.75 2.90
CA ILE A 96 -4.13 -10.79 2.71
C ILE A 96 -4.50 -11.01 1.22
N GLY A 97 -3.97 -10.18 0.32
CA GLY A 97 -4.25 -10.26 -1.11
C GLY A 97 -5.62 -9.71 -1.51
N ALA A 98 -6.20 -8.85 -0.67
CA ALA A 98 -7.37 -8.05 -1.02
C ALA A 98 -6.95 -6.90 -1.96
N ILE A 99 -7.91 -6.41 -2.73
CA ILE A 99 -7.75 -5.27 -3.63
C ILE A 99 -8.14 -4.02 -2.85
N LEU A 100 -7.16 -3.19 -2.52
CA LEU A 100 -7.39 -1.90 -1.90
C LEU A 100 -8.11 -0.95 -2.87
N VAL A 101 -9.14 -0.27 -2.38
CA VAL A 101 -9.83 0.83 -3.08
C VAL A 101 -9.69 2.12 -2.26
N PRO A 102 -8.73 3.00 -2.60
CA PRO A 102 -8.57 4.27 -1.89
C PRO A 102 -9.72 5.21 -2.28
N THR A 103 -10.44 5.76 -1.30
CA THR A 103 -11.55 6.69 -1.52
C THR A 103 -11.37 7.96 -0.70
N ASN A 104 -11.62 9.12 -1.32
CA ASN A 104 -11.57 10.38 -0.60
C ASN A 104 -12.68 10.43 0.45
N PHE A 105 -12.29 10.58 1.71
CA PHE A 105 -13.21 10.66 2.85
C PHE A 105 -14.11 11.91 2.83
N GLN A 106 -13.79 12.91 2.02
CA GLN A 106 -14.56 14.15 1.90
C GLN A 106 -15.72 14.06 0.91
N TYR A 107 -15.82 12.96 0.14
CA TYR A 107 -16.96 12.78 -0.75
C TYR A 107 -18.24 12.63 0.05
N THR A 108 -19.19 13.54 -0.18
CA THR A 108 -20.40 13.68 0.65
C THR A 108 -21.70 13.40 -0.11
N ARG A 109 -21.70 13.41 -1.45
CA ARG A 109 -22.71 12.84 -2.35
C ARG A 109 -22.33 13.16 -3.80
#